data_AF-A0A7C3GX18-F1
#
_entry.id   AF-A0A7C3GX18-F1
#
_cell.length_a   1.000
_cell.length_b   1.000
_cell.length_c   1.000
_cell.angle_alpha   90.00
_cell.angle_beta   90.00
_cell.angle_gamma   90.00
#
_symmetry.space_group_name_H-M   'P 1'
#
loop_
_entity.id
_entity.type
_entity.pdbx_description
1 polymer ?
#
loop_
_entity_poly.entity_id
_entity_poly.type
_entity_poly.pdbx_seq_one_letter_code
_entity_poly.pdbx_strand_id
1 'polypeptide(L)'
;MKNHSLFSFGPGINPLYLIDKWLNPYIHNQQVTLKNKPLSVRWTRRAQRALLKNTQPLIVEMQLYFSCVIKKRVLFRDTVNFDIAAVNDKLSVAFNPVEAASCDPLEFAKSFPEKRIFDSSASQKMHPKYLKIDYKNQAWQGEFTI
;
A
#
# COMPACT_ATOMS: atom_id res chain seq x y z
N MET A 1 9.86 18.01 15.96
CA MET A 1 10.29 17.73 14.57
C MET A 1 10.73 16.28 14.51
N LYS A 2 9.96 15.41 13.86
CA LYS A 2 10.30 13.98 13.72
C LYS A 2 11.01 13.81 12.38
N ASN A 3 12.28 13.42 12.43
CA ASN A 3 13.08 13.10 11.26
C ASN A 3 12.44 11.92 10.52
N HIS A 4 11.85 12.19 9.36
CA HIS A 4 11.55 11.15 8.39
C HIS A 4 12.88 10.72 7.76
N SER A 5 13.49 9.67 8.31
CA SER A 5 14.68 9.07 7.70
C SER A 5 14.31 8.52 6.31
N LEU A 6 14.89 9.15 5.29
CA LEU A 6 14.73 8.86 3.86
C LEU A 6 15.43 7.57 3.39
N PHE A 7 15.88 6.71 4.31
CA PHE A 7 16.49 5.42 3.99
C PHE A 7 15.94 4.37 4.95
N SER A 8 14.69 3.92 4.72
CA SER A 8 14.39 2.55 5.12
C SER A 8 15.13 1.68 4.12
N PHE A 9 16.29 1.19 4.52
CA PHE A 9 16.92 0.04 3.90
C PHE A 9 15.81 -0.98 3.59
N GLY A 10 15.82 -1.54 2.38
CA GLY A 10 15.06 -2.75 2.08
C GLY A 10 15.40 -3.85 3.09
N PRO A 11 14.80 -5.04 3.03
CA PRO A 11 15.03 -6.09 4.02
C PRO A 11 16.44 -6.69 3.86
N GLY A 12 17.48 -5.92 4.17
CA GLY A 12 18.69 -6.42 4.79
C GLY A 12 18.29 -7.02 6.14
N ILE A 13 19.07 -8.00 6.59
CA ILE A 13 18.74 -8.89 7.71
C ILE A 13 18.53 -8.05 8.98
N ASN A 14 17.30 -7.57 9.18
CA ASN A 14 16.90 -6.87 10.40
C ASN A 14 16.30 -7.94 11.32
N PRO A 15 17.06 -8.44 12.32
CA PRO A 15 16.61 -9.54 13.17
C PRO A 15 15.32 -9.18 13.90
N LEU A 16 15.10 -7.90 14.23
CA LEU A 16 13.87 -7.45 14.88
C LEU A 16 12.66 -7.57 13.95
N TYR A 17 12.82 -7.34 12.65
CA TYR A 17 11.75 -7.55 11.68
C TYR A 17 11.39 -9.04 11.58
N LEU A 18 12.39 -9.92 11.53
CA LEU A 18 12.17 -11.37 11.47
C LEU A 18 11.45 -11.87 12.72
N ILE A 19 11.87 -11.44 13.91
CA ILE A 19 11.20 -11.76 15.17
C ILE A 19 9.77 -11.20 15.19
N ASP A 20 9.55 -9.95 14.78
CA ASP A 20 8.20 -9.35 14.71
C ASP A 20 7.28 -10.15 13.79
N LYS A 21 7.77 -10.62 12.64
CA LYS A 21 6.98 -11.40 11.68
C LYS A 21 6.80 -12.85 12.06
N TRP A 22 7.71 -13.42 12.85
CA TRP A 22 7.49 -14.72 13.49
C TRP A 22 6.36 -14.64 14.52
N LEU A 23 6.33 -13.57 15.34
CA LEU A 23 5.26 -13.34 16.32
C LEU A 23 3.94 -12.85 15.69
N ASN A 24 4.01 -12.13 14.56
CA ASN A 24 2.86 -11.56 13.86
C ASN A 24 2.85 -11.97 12.38
N PRO A 25 2.63 -13.26 12.08
CA PRO A 25 2.61 -13.75 10.71
C PRO A 25 1.39 -13.22 9.94
N TYR A 26 1.55 -13.12 8.61
CA TYR A 26 0.47 -12.81 7.67
C TYR A 26 -0.42 -14.05 7.45
N ILE A 27 -1.26 -14.37 8.43
CA ILE A 27 -2.06 -15.61 8.40
C ILE A 27 -3.32 -15.48 7.53
N HIS A 28 -3.88 -14.28 7.40
CA HIS A 28 -5.07 -14.06 6.62
C HIS A 28 -4.66 -13.77 5.18
N ASN A 29 -5.38 -14.35 4.24
CA ASN A 29 -5.10 -14.16 2.83
C ASN A 29 -6.38 -14.30 2.01
N GLN A 30 -6.40 -13.60 0.89
CA GLN A 30 -7.47 -13.69 -0.09
C GLN A 30 -6.94 -13.31 -1.48
N GLN A 31 -7.49 -13.96 -2.51
CA GLN A 31 -7.24 -13.60 -3.90
C GLN A 31 -8.42 -12.79 -4.42
N VAL A 32 -8.12 -11.67 -5.09
CA VAL A 32 -9.12 -10.81 -5.71
C VAL A 32 -8.72 -10.50 -7.15
N THR A 33 -9.69 -10.14 -7.97
CA THR A 33 -9.45 -9.60 -9.30
C THR A 33 -9.47 -8.08 -9.23
N LEU A 34 -8.34 -7.44 -9.54
CA LEU A 34 -8.20 -5.99 -9.62
C LEU A 34 -7.83 -5.62 -11.07
N LYS A 35 -8.62 -4.78 -11.73
CA LYS A 35 -8.40 -4.40 -13.15
C LYS A 35 -8.14 -5.62 -14.06
N ASN A 36 -8.98 -6.66 -13.92
CA ASN A 36 -8.90 -7.93 -14.66
C ASN A 36 -7.62 -8.75 -14.44
N LYS A 37 -6.88 -8.50 -13.36
CA LYS A 37 -5.66 -9.23 -13.01
C LYS A 37 -5.74 -9.75 -11.57
N PRO A 38 -5.14 -10.92 -11.28
CA PRO A 38 -5.17 -11.48 -9.93
C PRO A 38 -4.23 -10.73 -9.00
N LEU A 39 -4.70 -10.49 -7.78
CA LEU A 39 -3.93 -9.92 -6.67
C LEU A 39 -4.10 -10.80 -5.43
N SER A 40 -2.98 -11.21 -4.82
CA SER A 40 -2.98 -11.88 -3.52
C SER A 40 -2.82 -10.85 -2.40
N VAL A 41 -3.85 -10.70 -1.57
CA VAL A 41 -3.85 -9.82 -0.41
C VAL A 41 -3.62 -10.65 0.84
N ARG A 42 -2.68 -10.26 1.69
CA ARG A 42 -2.36 -10.95 2.95
C ARG A 42 -2.27 -9.96 4.10
N TRP A 43 -2.75 -10.33 5.27
CA TRP A 43 -2.70 -9.47 6.45
C TRP A 43 -2.51 -10.23 7.76
N THR A 44 -2.01 -9.53 8.76
CA THR A 44 -1.72 -10.10 10.09
C THR A 44 -2.97 -10.19 10.95
N ARG A 45 -2.92 -10.96 12.05
CA ARG A 45 -4.00 -11.00 13.07
C ARG A 45 -4.28 -9.61 13.65
N ARG A 46 -3.23 -8.81 13.88
CA ARG A 46 -3.38 -7.47 14.45
C ARG A 46 -4.04 -6.50 13.45
N ALA A 47 -3.75 -6.63 12.15
CA ALA A 47 -4.49 -5.94 11.10
C ALA A 47 -5.97 -6.36 11.07
N GLN A 48 -6.27 -7.66 11.15
CA GLN A 48 -7.66 -8.14 11.20
C GLN A 48 -8.44 -7.51 12.36
N ARG A 49 -7.86 -7.47 13.56
CA ARG A 49 -8.49 -6.83 14.73
C ARG A 49 -8.73 -5.34 14.53
N ALA A 50 -7.82 -4.63 13.85
CA ALA A 50 -8.01 -3.22 13.54
C ALA A 50 -9.12 -3.01 12.49
N LEU A 51 -9.19 -3.84 11.44
CA LEU A 51 -10.26 -3.79 10.43
C LEU A 51 -11.64 -3.96 11.05
N LEU A 52 -11.79 -4.90 11.99
CA LEU A 52 -13.08 -5.18 12.65
C LEU A 52 -13.57 -4.02 13.52
N LYS A 53 -12.68 -3.11 13.97
CA LYS A 53 -13.05 -1.92 14.74
C LYS A 53 -13.56 -0.78 13.86
N ASN A 54 -13.27 -0.81 12.56
CA ASN A 54 -13.71 0.24 11.65
C ASN A 54 -15.20 0.06 11.34
N THR A 55 -15.93 1.18 11.37
CA THR A 55 -17.34 1.24 10.98
C THR A 55 -17.51 1.11 9.47
N GLN A 56 -16.55 1.62 8.69
CA GLN A 56 -16.51 1.53 7.24
C GLN A 56 -15.35 0.64 6.76
N PRO A 57 -15.44 0.07 5.55
CA PRO A 57 -14.34 -0.68 4.96
C PRO A 57 -13.09 0.19 4.79
N LEU A 58 -11.92 -0.33 5.17
CA LEU A 58 -10.64 0.33 4.91
C LEU A 58 -10.28 0.19 3.43
N ILE A 59 -9.89 1.28 2.78
CA ILE A 59 -9.39 1.25 1.40
C ILE A 59 -7.87 1.31 1.42
N VAL A 60 -7.23 0.27 0.86
CA VAL A 60 -5.78 0.18 0.72
C VAL A 60 -5.40 0.45 -0.72
N GLU A 61 -4.87 1.64 -0.97
CA GLU A 61 -4.43 2.05 -2.30
C GLU A 61 -2.94 1.77 -2.47
N MET A 62 -2.62 0.94 -3.47
CA MET A 62 -1.26 0.75 -3.95
C MET A 62 -0.98 1.75 -5.06
N GLN A 63 0.14 2.47 -4.94
CA GLN A 63 0.56 3.38 -5.98
C GLN A 63 1.96 3.11 -6.48
N LEU A 64 2.06 3.11 -7.81
CA LEU A 64 3.33 3.24 -8.49
C LEU A 64 3.51 4.73 -8.82
N TYR A 65 4.33 5.40 -8.02
CA TYR A 65 4.53 6.84 -8.05
C TYR A 65 5.71 7.19 -8.95
N PHE A 66 5.44 7.76 -10.11
CA PHE A 66 6.44 8.16 -11.09
C PHE A 66 6.85 9.61 -10.83
N SER A 67 7.98 9.76 -10.15
CA SER A 67 8.73 11.03 -10.02
C SER A 67 10.02 10.94 -10.84
N CYS A 68 11.08 11.71 -10.54
CA CYS A 68 12.40 11.45 -11.15
C CYS A 68 12.90 10.03 -10.92
N VAL A 69 12.37 9.35 -9.89
CA VAL A 69 12.55 7.92 -9.67
C VAL A 69 11.18 7.27 -9.44
N ILE A 70 11.01 6.04 -9.90
CA ILE A 70 9.80 5.25 -9.64
C ILE A 70 9.82 4.78 -8.18
N LYS A 71 8.74 5.03 -7.45
CA LYS A 71 8.56 4.58 -6.07
C LYS A 71 7.27 3.80 -5.90
N LYS A 72 7.29 2.82 -5.01
CA LYS A 72 6.09 2.10 -4.55
C LYS A 72 5.65 2.70 -3.23
N ARG A 73 4.35 2.95 -3.07
CA ARG A 73 3.78 3.31 -1.77
C ARG A 73 2.40 2.70 -1.57
N VAL A 74 2.02 2.52 -0.31
CA VAL A 74 0.68 2.09 0.09
C VAL A 74 0.06 3.18 0.93
N LEU A 75 -1.15 3.58 0.56
CA LEU A 75 -1.94 4.59 1.24
C LEU A 75 -3.19 3.93 1.83
N PHE A 76 -3.63 4.43 2.97
CA PHE A 76 -4.79 3.95 3.70
C PHE A 76 -5.82 5.08 3.73
N ARG A 77 -6.98 4.84 3.12
CA ARG A 77 -8.01 5.85 2.88
C ARG A 77 -9.36 5.37 3.38
N ASP A 78 -10.20 6.32 3.75
CA ASP A 78 -11.59 6.06 4.12
C ASP A 78 -12.51 6.14 2.89
N THR A 79 -12.24 7.07 1.97
CA THR A 79 -13.02 7.28 0.74
C THR A 79 -12.13 7.58 -0.46
N VAL A 80 -12.62 7.22 -1.65
CA VAL A 80 -11.93 7.42 -2.94
C VAL A 80 -12.96 7.67 -4.05
N ASN A 81 -12.51 8.26 -5.15
CA ASN A 81 -13.31 8.54 -6.35
C ASN A 81 -12.86 7.71 -7.58
N PHE A 82 -12.18 6.58 -7.35
CA PHE A 82 -11.68 5.67 -8.37
C PHE A 82 -12.09 4.24 -8.06
N ASP A 83 -11.91 3.35 -9.04
CA ASP A 83 -12.31 1.95 -8.93
C ASP A 83 -11.57 1.22 -7.80
N ILE A 84 -12.35 0.49 -7.00
CA ILE A 84 -11.88 -0.39 -5.93
C ILE A 84 -12.33 -1.84 -6.20
N ALA A 85 -11.55 -2.80 -5.72
CA ALA A 85 -11.97 -4.19 -5.61
C ALA A 85 -12.19 -4.54 -4.13
N ALA A 86 -13.37 -5.07 -3.81
CA ALA A 86 -13.63 -5.57 -2.47
C ALA A 86 -12.78 -6.81 -2.21
N VAL A 87 -12.04 -6.82 -1.10
CA VAL A 87 -11.43 -8.02 -0.55
C VAL A 87 -12.47 -8.71 0.33
N ASN A 88 -13.03 -7.99 1.29
CA ASN A 88 -14.15 -8.47 2.11
C ASN A 88 -14.96 -7.26 2.60
N ASP A 89 -15.95 -7.52 3.46
CA ASP A 89 -16.84 -6.49 4.02
C ASP A 89 -16.11 -5.37 4.80
N LYS A 90 -14.84 -5.57 5.16
CA LYS A 90 -14.03 -4.61 5.94
C LYS A 90 -12.80 -4.08 5.21
N LEU A 91 -12.48 -4.59 4.02
CA LEU A 91 -11.24 -4.29 3.32
C LEU A 91 -11.48 -4.21 1.81
N SER A 92 -11.08 -3.09 1.22
CA SER A 92 -11.06 -2.88 -0.23
C SER A 92 -9.67 -2.46 -0.67
N VAL A 93 -9.35 -2.71 -1.94
CA VAL A 93 -8.04 -2.39 -2.53
C VAL A 93 -8.19 -1.63 -3.84
N ALA A 94 -7.24 -0.74 -4.10
CA ALA A 94 -7.11 -0.05 -5.38
C ALA A 94 -5.65 -0.04 -5.83
N PHE A 95 -5.44 0.11 -7.14
CA PHE A 95 -4.11 0.30 -7.69
C PHE A 95 -4.10 1.40 -8.74
N ASN A 96 -3.28 2.43 -8.52
CA ASN A 96 -3.12 3.55 -9.43
C ASN A 96 -1.64 3.85 -9.71
N PRO A 97 -1.18 3.73 -10.96
CA PRO A 97 0.05 4.39 -11.36
C PRO A 97 -0.21 5.90 -11.43
N VAL A 98 0.63 6.72 -10.80
CA VAL A 98 0.40 8.16 -10.66
C VAL A 98 1.62 8.97 -11.05
N GLU A 99 1.39 10.13 -11.66
CA GLU A 99 2.41 11.13 -11.96
C GLU A 99 2.60 12.05 -10.75
N ALA A 100 3.85 12.29 -10.37
CA ALA A 100 4.17 13.29 -9.34
C ALA A 100 3.84 14.71 -9.83
N ALA A 101 3.36 15.59 -8.94
CA ALA A 101 3.13 17.00 -9.27
C ALA A 101 4.43 17.77 -9.54
N SER A 102 5.49 17.43 -8.83
CA SER A 102 6.82 18.00 -9.01
C SER A 102 7.89 16.94 -8.75
N CYS A 103 9.09 17.20 -9.28
CA CYS A 103 10.29 16.48 -8.88
C CYS A 103 11.15 17.33 -7.92
N ASP A 104 10.53 17.86 -6.88
CA ASP A 104 11.23 18.56 -5.80
C ASP A 104 11.28 17.69 -4.53
N PRO A 105 12.47 17.37 -3.99
CA PRO A 105 12.61 16.67 -2.71
C PRO A 105 11.85 17.32 -1.53
N LEU A 106 11.66 18.64 -1.53
CA LEU A 106 10.95 19.34 -0.45
C LEU A 106 9.43 19.21 -0.57
N GLU A 107 8.86 19.35 -1.77
CA GLU A 107 7.44 19.02 -2.01
C GLU A 107 7.16 17.53 -1.81
N PHE A 108 8.09 16.67 -2.22
CA PHE A 108 8.06 15.24 -1.97
C PHE A 108 7.92 14.94 -0.46
N ALA A 109 8.61 15.68 0.40
CA ALA A 109 8.55 15.50 1.85
C ALA A 109 7.23 15.98 2.50
N LYS A 110 6.50 16.91 1.86
CA LYS A 110 5.29 17.51 2.45
C LYS A 110 4.07 16.62 2.40
N SER A 111 3.88 15.84 1.33
CA SER A 111 2.73 14.92 1.20
C SER A 111 2.73 14.07 -0.08
N PHE A 112 3.78 14.16 -0.92
CA PHE A 112 3.84 13.49 -2.21
C PHE A 112 2.56 13.72 -3.06
N PRO A 113 2.27 14.98 -3.43
CA PRO A 113 1.07 15.31 -4.20
C PRO A 113 1.05 14.57 -5.54
N GLU A 114 -0.11 14.03 -5.88
CA GLU A 114 -0.38 13.35 -7.15
C GLU A 114 -0.93 14.37 -8.13
N LYS A 115 -0.39 14.39 -9.35
CA LYS A 115 -0.89 15.26 -10.42
C LYS A 115 -2.07 14.62 -11.15
N ARG A 116 -1.91 13.34 -11.49
CA ARG A 116 -2.92 12.52 -12.19
C ARG A 116 -2.60 11.03 -12.11
N ILE A 117 -3.62 10.23 -12.38
CA ILE A 117 -3.49 8.79 -12.62
C ILE A 117 -3.06 8.58 -14.09
N PHE A 118 -2.10 7.68 -14.32
CA PHE A 118 -1.73 7.28 -15.67
C PHE A 118 -2.71 6.25 -16.24
N ASP A 119 -3.17 6.52 -17.45
CA ASP A 119 -4.10 5.70 -18.23
C ASP A 119 -3.44 4.99 -19.43
N SER A 120 -2.14 5.23 -19.67
CA SER A 120 -1.41 4.64 -20.78
C SER A 120 -1.37 3.10 -20.72
N SER A 121 -1.37 2.44 -21.88
CA SER A 121 -1.33 0.97 -21.93
C SER A 121 -0.08 0.38 -21.24
N ALA A 122 1.04 1.10 -21.28
CA ALA A 122 2.26 0.72 -20.57
C ALA A 122 2.11 0.79 -19.04
N SER A 123 1.45 1.82 -18.51
CA SER A 123 1.22 1.93 -17.06
C SER A 123 0.29 0.82 -16.56
N GLN A 124 -0.74 0.46 -17.34
CA GLN A 124 -1.67 -0.62 -16.99
C GLN A 124 -1.06 -2.02 -17.05
N LYS A 125 0.07 -2.21 -17.75
CA LYS A 125 0.83 -3.47 -17.73
C LYS A 125 1.46 -3.73 -16.36
N MET A 126 1.94 -2.68 -15.69
CA MET A 126 2.52 -2.77 -14.36
C MET A 126 1.42 -2.95 -13.32
N HIS A 127 1.22 -4.16 -12.82
CA HIS A 127 0.11 -4.50 -11.92
C HIS A 127 0.60 -5.25 -10.67
N PRO A 128 0.08 -4.96 -9.47
CA PRO A 128 0.52 -5.62 -8.25
C PRO A 128 0.11 -7.10 -8.21
N LYS A 129 1.04 -7.96 -7.79
CA LYS A 129 0.79 -9.40 -7.59
C LYS A 129 0.50 -9.76 -6.13
N TYR A 130 1.18 -9.08 -5.21
CA TYR A 130 1.08 -9.32 -3.78
C TYR A 130 0.93 -8.01 -3.02
N LEU A 131 0.01 -7.98 -2.06
CA LEU A 131 -0.15 -6.91 -1.08
C LEU A 131 -0.10 -7.50 0.33
N LYS A 132 0.79 -6.97 1.17
CA LYS A 132 0.90 -7.30 2.59
C LYS A 132 0.43 -6.11 3.41
N ILE A 133 -0.48 -6.35 4.35
CA ILE A 133 -1.07 -5.31 5.21
C ILE A 133 -0.84 -5.68 6.68
N ASP A 134 -0.46 -4.68 7.47
CA ASP A 134 -0.23 -4.83 8.89
C ASP A 134 -0.73 -3.62 9.67
N TYR A 135 -0.91 -3.79 10.98
CA TYR A 135 -1.28 -2.70 11.88
C TYR A 135 -0.42 -2.75 13.14
N LYS A 136 0.50 -1.80 13.28
CA LYS A 136 1.50 -1.75 14.36
C LYS A 136 1.67 -0.33 14.85
N ASN A 137 1.82 -0.17 16.17
CA ASN A 137 1.98 1.15 16.81
C ASN A 137 0.86 2.12 16.43
N GLN A 138 -0.38 1.63 16.43
CA GLN A 138 -1.59 2.39 16.04
C GLN A 138 -1.58 2.93 14.60
N ALA A 139 -0.69 2.43 13.75
CA ALA A 139 -0.56 2.85 12.36
C ALA A 139 -0.68 1.66 11.40
N TRP A 140 -1.37 1.89 10.29
CA TRP A 140 -1.42 0.97 9.16
C TRP A 140 -0.09 0.95 8.43
N GLN A 141 0.32 -0.24 7.99
CA GLN A 141 1.54 -0.44 7.21
C GLN A 141 1.23 -1.37 6.04
N GLY A 142 1.81 -1.07 4.88
CA GLY A 142 1.55 -1.84 3.67
C GLY A 142 2.76 -1.91 2.76
N GLU A 143 2.91 -3.05 2.11
CA GLU A 143 3.95 -3.28 1.09
C GLU A 143 3.34 -4.09 -0.05
N PHE A 144 3.71 -3.77 -1.28
CA PHE A 144 3.31 -4.55 -2.46
C PHE A 144 4.46 -4.82 -3.43
N THR A 145 4.26 -5.81 -4.29
CA THR A 145 5.17 -6.17 -5.40
C THR A 145 4.41 -6.19 -6.72
N ILE A 146 5.09 -5.84 -7.82
CA ILE A 146 4.60 -5.93 -9.21
C ILE A 146 5.01 -7.27 -9.84
#